data_AF-A0A661M7Q5-F1
#
_entry.id   AF-A0A661M7Q5-F1
#
_cell.length_a   1.000
_cell.length_b   1.000
_cell.length_c   1.000
_cell.angle_alpha   90.00
_cell.angle_beta   90.00
_cell.angle_gamma   90.00
#
_symmetry.space_group_name_H-M   'P 1'
#
loop_
_entity.id
_entity.type
_entity.pdbx_description
1 polymer ?
#
loop_
_entity_poly.entity_id
_entity_poly.type
_entity_poly.pdbx_seq_one_letter_code
_entity_poly.pdbx_strand_id
1 'polypeptide(L)'
;MRTMKIHPVLLGLLVLSAAMASAAAQDVKQDVKTETVNEIVVNVSNIENTDGRVGCTLFSKEDGFPSKSEKADRRVWTQHKSDKATCKFSDVKPGEYAVAVVHDEDNNGELNTSFV
;
A
#
# COMPACT_ATOMS: atom_id res chain seq x y z
N MET A 1 -29.93 39.98 21.59
CA MET A 1 -30.13 38.86 22.54
C MET A 1 -31.58 38.86 22.98
N ARG A 2 -32.23 37.68 23.03
CA ARG A 2 -33.70 37.43 23.18
C ARG A 2 -34.48 37.68 21.87
N THR A 3 -35.35 36.82 21.36
CA THR A 3 -35.98 35.56 21.80
C THR A 3 -36.48 34.79 20.55
N MET A 4 -36.60 33.47 20.68
CA MET A 4 -37.13 32.51 19.72
C MET A 4 -38.47 32.93 19.06
N LYS A 5 -38.64 32.57 17.78
CA LYS A 5 -39.94 32.41 17.13
C LYS A 5 -40.03 30.98 16.58
N ILE A 6 -40.70 30.12 17.34
CA ILE A 6 -41.18 28.82 16.88
C ILE A 6 -42.53 29.09 16.22
N HIS A 7 -42.68 28.75 14.94
CA HIS A 7 -43.99 28.66 14.29
C HIS A 7 -44.25 27.19 13.93
N PRO A 8 -45.43 26.64 14.29
CA PRO A 8 -45.78 25.26 14.05
C PRO A 8 -46.23 25.08 12.60
N VAL A 9 -45.71 24.07 11.91
CA VAL A 9 -46.25 23.64 10.61
C VAL A 9 -47.34 22.62 10.88
N LEU A 10 -48.58 23.07 10.73
CA LEU A 10 -49.79 22.27 10.87
C LEU A 10 -50.15 21.62 9.52
N LEU A 11 -50.18 20.29 9.53
CA LEU A 11 -51.16 19.41 8.88
C LEU A 11 -51.67 19.82 7.47
N GLY A 12 -51.17 19.14 6.44
CA GLY A 12 -51.65 19.31 5.06
C GLY A 12 -51.72 17.98 4.29
N LEU A 13 -52.95 17.49 4.13
CA LEU A 13 -53.49 16.61 3.09
C LEU A 13 -52.86 15.23 2.81
N LEU A 14 -53.69 14.24 3.10
CA LEU A 14 -53.71 12.89 2.53
C LEU A 14 -53.82 12.96 0.99
N VAL A 15 -52.80 12.50 0.27
CA VAL A 15 -52.91 12.20 -1.17
C VAL A 15 -52.94 10.70 -1.34
N LEU A 16 -54.13 10.17 -1.61
CA LEU A 16 -54.32 8.79 -2.07
C LEU A 16 -54.05 8.80 -3.58
N SER A 17 -52.95 8.18 -4.03
CA SER A 17 -52.71 7.93 -5.45
C SER A 17 -52.35 6.46 -5.64
N ALA A 18 -53.05 5.88 -6.61
CA ALA A 18 -53.09 4.46 -6.92
C ALA A 18 -51.79 3.97 -7.59
N ALA A 19 -51.52 2.69 -7.34
CA ALA A 19 -50.67 1.72 -8.03
C ALA A 19 -49.82 2.23 -9.21
N MET A 20 -48.51 1.96 -9.16
CA MET A 20 -47.78 1.41 -10.31
C MET A 20 -46.41 0.82 -9.91
N ALA A 21 -46.16 -0.35 -10.51
CA ALA A 21 -44.87 -0.97 -10.82
C ALA A 21 -44.00 -1.54 -9.68
N SER A 22 -43.87 -2.87 -9.74
CA SER A 22 -42.82 -3.72 -9.18
C SER A 22 -41.48 -3.00 -9.04
N ALA A 23 -41.04 -2.77 -7.80
CA ALA A 23 -39.63 -2.57 -7.53
C ALA A 23 -38.98 -3.96 -7.56
N ALA A 24 -38.41 -4.31 -8.72
CA ALA A 24 -37.59 -5.50 -8.88
C ALA A 24 -36.59 -5.59 -7.72
N ALA A 25 -36.55 -6.74 -7.06
CA ALA A 25 -35.47 -7.10 -6.14
C ALA A 25 -34.15 -6.84 -6.87
N GLN A 26 -33.41 -5.83 -6.42
CA GLN A 26 -32.09 -5.57 -6.96
C GLN A 26 -31.21 -6.72 -6.49
N ASP A 27 -31.00 -7.67 -7.40
CA ASP A 27 -30.00 -8.72 -7.32
C ASP A 27 -28.64 -8.00 -7.33
N VAL A 28 -28.17 -7.60 -6.15
CA VAL A 28 -26.84 -7.04 -5.98
C VAL A 28 -25.87 -8.22 -6.13
N LYS A 29 -25.48 -8.50 -7.37
CA LYS A 29 -24.35 -9.38 -7.70
C LYS A 29 -23.06 -8.69 -7.27
N GLN A 30 -22.75 -8.77 -5.97
CA GLN A 30 -21.41 -8.46 -5.50
C GLN A 30 -20.51 -9.63 -5.90
N ASP A 31 -19.87 -9.47 -7.05
CA ASP A 31 -18.65 -10.20 -7.37
C ASP A 31 -17.61 -9.80 -6.33
N VAL A 32 -17.54 -10.57 -5.23
CA VAL A 32 -16.43 -10.47 -4.28
C VAL A 32 -15.21 -11.05 -5.00
N LYS A 33 -14.58 -10.23 -5.84
CA LYS A 33 -13.28 -10.54 -6.43
C LYS A 33 -12.31 -10.73 -5.28
N THR A 34 -11.99 -11.99 -4.99
CA THR A 34 -10.96 -12.35 -4.03
C THR A 34 -9.63 -11.94 -4.63
N GLU A 35 -9.22 -10.69 -4.37
CA GLU A 35 -7.88 -10.20 -4.71
C GLU A 35 -6.89 -11.01 -3.88
N THR A 36 -6.16 -11.92 -4.53
CA THR A 36 -5.07 -12.65 -3.90
C THR A 36 -3.91 -11.67 -3.73
N VAL A 37 -3.76 -11.12 -2.53
CA VAL A 37 -2.64 -10.24 -2.17
C VAL A 37 -1.43 -11.13 -1.92
N ASN A 38 -0.53 -11.25 -2.91
CA ASN A 38 0.77 -11.88 -2.68
C ASN A 38 1.77 -10.85 -2.16
N GLU A 39 2.58 -11.26 -1.20
CA GLU A 39 3.58 -10.41 -0.57
C GLU A 39 4.96 -11.06 -0.66
N ILE A 40 5.98 -10.25 -0.93
CA ILE A 40 7.39 -10.61 -0.69
C ILE A 40 7.87 -9.88 0.55
N VAL A 41 8.26 -10.63 1.58
CA VAL A 41 8.84 -10.10 2.83
C VAL A 41 10.31 -10.48 2.88
N VAL A 42 11.18 -9.47 2.96
CA VAL A 42 12.64 -9.64 3.04
C VAL A 42 13.07 -9.31 4.46
N ASN A 43 13.55 -10.31 5.19
CA ASN A 43 14.11 -10.15 6.52
C ASN A 43 15.63 -10.14 6.43
N VAL A 44 16.23 -9.05 6.88
CA VAL A 44 17.68 -8.84 6.93
C VAL A 44 18.11 -8.91 8.40
N SER A 45 19.16 -9.68 8.68
CA SER A 45 19.72 -9.87 10.01
C SER A 45 21.24 -9.66 10.00
N ASN A 46 21.84 -9.57 11.19
CA ASN A 46 23.27 -9.33 11.37
C ASN A 46 23.72 -8.00 10.77
N ILE A 47 22.88 -6.96 10.88
CA ILE A 47 23.27 -5.60 10.54
C ILE A 47 24.21 -5.10 11.64
N GLU A 48 25.50 -4.95 11.31
CA GLU A 48 26.54 -4.61 12.29
C GLU A 48 26.49 -3.15 12.72
N ASN A 49 26.36 -2.24 11.74
CA ASN A 49 26.23 -0.82 12.00
C ASN A 49 24.74 -0.44 12.12
N THR A 50 24.34 0.14 13.26
CA THR A 50 22.96 0.59 13.48
C THR A 50 22.73 2.05 13.08
N ASP A 51 23.62 2.61 12.27
CA ASP A 51 23.40 3.89 11.62
C ASP A 51 22.77 3.70 10.23
N GLY A 52 22.17 4.77 9.72
CA GLY A 52 21.63 4.78 8.38
C GLY A 52 20.36 3.94 8.21
N ARG A 53 20.15 3.40 7.01
CA ARG A 53 18.91 2.70 6.62
C ARG A 53 19.20 1.54 5.67
N VAL A 54 18.28 0.58 5.63
CA VAL A 54 18.34 -0.55 4.70
C VAL A 54 17.41 -0.29 3.52
N GLY A 55 17.93 -0.46 2.31
CA GLY A 55 17.18 -0.40 1.07
C GLY A 55 17.01 -1.77 0.47
N CYS A 56 15.78 -2.14 0.13
CA CYS A 56 15.49 -3.32 -0.68
C CYS A 56 14.91 -2.90 -2.02
N THR A 57 15.46 -3.45 -3.10
CA THR A 57 15.05 -3.15 -4.48
C THR A 57 14.61 -4.44 -5.17
N LEU A 58 13.37 -4.46 -5.68
CA LEU A 58 12.74 -5.61 -6.31
C LEU A 58 12.79 -5.48 -7.84
N PHE A 59 13.25 -6.54 -8.52
CA PHE A 59 13.36 -6.62 -9.97
C PHE A 59 12.65 -7.87 -10.49
N SER A 60 11.79 -7.71 -11.49
CA SER A 60 11.10 -8.76 -12.24
C SER A 60 11.85 -9.15 -13.52
N LYS A 61 12.96 -8.47 -13.80
CA LYS A 61 13.82 -8.68 -14.97
C LYS A 61 15.29 -8.61 -14.56
N GLU A 62 16.13 -9.31 -15.29
CA GLU A 62 17.59 -9.26 -15.13
C GLU A 62 18.18 -7.90 -15.50
N ASP A 63 17.59 -7.17 -16.47
CA ASP A 63 18.11 -5.86 -16.91
C ASP A 63 18.11 -4.86 -15.75
N GLY A 64 19.31 -4.47 -15.34
CA GLY A 64 19.55 -3.49 -14.29
C GLY A 64 19.73 -4.06 -12.89
N PHE A 65 19.51 -5.35 -12.67
CA PHE A 65 19.93 -5.99 -11.42
C PHE A 65 21.47 -6.03 -11.33
N PRO A 66 22.08 -5.82 -10.13
CA PRO A 66 21.44 -5.40 -8.88
C PRO A 66 21.40 -3.87 -8.66
N SER A 67 22.08 -3.08 -9.48
CA SER A 67 22.48 -1.71 -9.12
C SER A 67 21.71 -0.58 -9.82
N LYS A 68 21.04 -0.85 -10.95
CA LYS A 68 20.30 0.17 -11.71
C LYS A 68 18.87 0.31 -11.20
N SER A 69 18.71 1.05 -10.11
CA SER A 69 17.40 1.20 -9.44
C SER A 69 16.31 1.82 -10.33
N GLU A 70 16.67 2.53 -11.40
CA GLU A 70 15.75 3.06 -12.41
C GLU A 70 15.09 1.97 -13.28
N LYS A 71 15.63 0.74 -13.26
CA LYS A 71 15.07 -0.44 -13.93
C LYS A 71 14.28 -1.34 -12.99
N ALA A 72 14.26 -1.02 -11.69
CA ALA A 72 13.54 -1.80 -10.69
C ALA A 72 12.03 -1.60 -10.78
N ASP A 73 11.26 -2.60 -10.37
CA ASP A 73 9.82 -2.45 -10.23
C ASP A 73 9.49 -1.58 -9.02
N ARG A 74 10.18 -1.82 -7.88
CA ARG A 74 9.95 -1.11 -6.62
C ARG A 74 11.21 -1.05 -5.77
N ARG A 75 11.34 0.04 -5.01
CA ARG A 75 12.36 0.21 -3.96
C ARG A 75 11.70 0.64 -2.67
N VAL A 76 12.12 0.05 -1.56
CA VAL A 76 11.66 0.38 -0.21
C VAL A 76 12.87 0.66 0.66
N TRP A 77 12.81 1.75 1.41
CA TRP A 77 13.76 2.05 2.47
C TRP A 77 13.11 1.79 3.82
N THR A 78 13.85 1.19 4.73
CA THR A 78 13.38 0.86 6.07
C THR A 78 14.44 1.20 7.11
N GLN A 79 13.99 1.70 8.24
CA GLN A 79 14.85 1.81 9.41
C GLN A 79 15.03 0.41 10.00
N HIS A 80 16.25 0.07 10.36
CA HIS A 80 16.49 -1.17 11.10
C HIS A 80 16.10 -0.97 12.58
N LYS A 81 15.76 -2.08 13.25
CA LYS A 81 15.56 -2.15 14.70
C LYS A 81 16.58 -3.13 15.23
N SER A 82 17.54 -2.65 16.04
CA SER A 82 18.71 -3.45 16.42
C SER A 82 19.46 -3.90 15.15
N ASP A 83 19.90 -5.15 15.11
CA ASP A 83 20.62 -5.84 14.04
C ASP A 83 19.70 -6.33 12.90
N LYS A 84 18.44 -5.87 12.82
CA LYS A 84 17.42 -6.42 11.92
C LYS A 84 16.65 -5.37 11.15
N ALA A 85 16.32 -5.66 9.90
CA ALA A 85 15.44 -4.86 9.06
C ALA A 85 14.44 -5.74 8.30
N THR A 86 13.26 -5.19 8.02
CA THR A 86 12.24 -5.86 7.22
C THR A 86 11.77 -4.93 6.10
N CYS A 87 11.87 -5.41 4.87
CA CYS A 87 11.26 -4.78 3.70
C CYS A 87 10.04 -5.60 3.25
N LYS A 88 8.96 -4.92 2.86
CA LYS A 88 7.73 -5.56 2.40
C LYS A 88 7.32 -5.02 1.03
N PHE A 89 6.99 -5.94 0.13
CA PHE A 89 6.40 -5.65 -1.16
C PHE A 89 5.06 -6.36 -1.26
N SER A 90 3.95 -5.62 -1.09
CA SER A 90 2.58 -6.16 -1.20
C SER A 90 2.13 -6.19 -2.67
N ASP A 91 1.01 -6.85 -2.97
CA ASP A 91 0.40 -6.90 -4.31
C ASP A 91 1.37 -7.33 -5.43
N VAL A 92 2.22 -8.30 -5.12
CA VAL A 92 3.18 -8.86 -6.09
C VAL A 92 2.44 -9.84 -7.00
N LYS A 93 2.62 -9.71 -8.31
CA LYS A 93 2.10 -10.73 -9.25
C LYS A 93 2.96 -11.99 -9.18
N PRO A 94 2.39 -13.20 -9.26
CA PRO A 94 3.18 -14.42 -9.37
C PRO A 94 4.20 -14.33 -10.51
N GLY A 95 5.44 -14.72 -10.23
CA GLY A 95 6.55 -14.60 -11.17
C GLY A 95 7.90 -14.81 -10.49
N GLU A 96 8.96 -14.74 -11.29
CA GLU A 96 10.34 -14.76 -10.80
C GLU A 96 10.80 -13.33 -10.50
N TYR A 97 11.50 -13.16 -9.38
CA TYR A 97 12.01 -11.87 -8.95
C TYR A 97 13.40 -12.01 -8.33
N ALA A 98 14.19 -10.96 -8.47
CA ALA A 98 15.43 -10.75 -7.73
C ALA A 98 15.26 -9.59 -6.73
N VAL A 99 15.90 -9.69 -5.58
CA VAL A 99 15.95 -8.62 -4.56
C VAL A 99 17.39 -8.23 -4.32
N ALA A 100 17.73 -6.96 -4.53
CA ALA A 100 18.99 -6.38 -4.07
C ALA A 100 18.78 -5.70 -2.72
N VAL A 101 19.65 -5.98 -1.75
CA VAL A 101 19.64 -5.38 -0.41
C VAL A 101 20.89 -4.55 -0.23
N VAL A 102 20.73 -3.32 0.25
CA VAL A 102 21.80 -2.35 0.44
C VAL A 102 21.66 -1.71 1.82
N HIS A 103 22.79 -1.43 2.47
CA HIS A 103 22.82 -0.69 3.73
C HIS A 103 23.50 0.65 3.46
N ASP A 104 22.72 1.71 3.58
CA ASP A 104 23.12 3.10 3.37
C ASP A 104 23.39 3.70 4.77
N GLU A 105 24.63 3.54 5.26
CA GLU A 105 25.04 3.90 6.62
C GLU A 105 25.02 5.42 6.87
N ASP A 106 25.24 6.24 5.83
CA ASP A 106 25.32 7.70 5.93
C ASP A 106 24.06 8.44 5.42
N ASN A 107 23.05 7.69 4.96
CA ASN A 107 21.77 8.17 4.41
C ASN A 107 21.89 9.01 3.13
N ASN A 108 23.01 8.94 2.41
CA ASN A 108 23.20 9.73 1.20
C ASN A 108 22.43 9.17 -0.02
N GLY A 109 21.90 7.93 0.09
CA GLY A 109 21.14 7.26 -0.96
C GLY A 109 21.99 6.55 -2.02
N GLU A 110 23.30 6.64 -1.91
CA GLU A 110 24.31 5.99 -2.71
C GLU A 110 24.89 4.79 -1.94
N LEU A 111 25.38 3.80 -2.68
CA LEU A 111 26.06 2.66 -2.05
C LEU A 111 27.56 2.94 -2.12
N ASN A 112 28.13 3.29 -0.97
CA ASN A 112 29.56 3.44 -0.84
C ASN A 112 30.22 2.06 -0.98
N THR A 113 30.80 1.79 -2.14
CA THR A 113 31.60 0.57 -2.36
C THR A 113 33.07 0.93 -2.19
N SER A 114 33.74 0.30 -1.24
CA SER A 114 35.21 0.33 -1.22
C SER A 114 35.71 -0.65 -2.26
N PHE A 115 36.53 -0.18 -3.19
CA PHE A 115 37.31 -1.05 -4.07
C PHE A 115 38.56 -1.47 -3.30
N VAL A 116 38.68 -2.74 -2.97
CA VAL A 116 39.95 -3.35 -2.52
C VAL A 116 40.70 -3.96 -3.69
#